data_AF-A0A7C3XTE8-F1
#
_entry.id   AF-A0A7C3XTE8-F1
#
_cell.length_a   1.000
_cell.length_b   1.000
_cell.length_c   1.000
_cell.angle_alpha   90.00
_cell.angle_beta   90.00
_cell.angle_gamma   90.00
#
_symmetry.space_group_name_H-M   'P 1'
#
loop_
_entity.id
_entity.type
_entity.pdbx_description
1 polymer ?
#
loop_
_entity_poly.entity_id
_entity_poly.type
_entity_poly.pdbx_seq_one_letter_code
_entity_poly.pdbx_strand_id
1 'polypeptide(L)' 'MSRTFDVVIIGGGVVGCAVAWYLAHFDLSILLLEKEKDVCCGVSKANTGIL' A
#
# COMPACT_ATOMS: atom_id res chain seq x y z
N MET A 1 11.73 -3.44 20.21
CA MET A 1 12.21 -4.46 19.24
C MET A 1 12.31 -3.80 17.88
N SER A 2 13.45 -3.94 17.18
CA SER A 2 13.57 -3.50 15.79
C SER A 2 12.82 -4.50 14.90
N ARG A 3 11.90 -4.02 14.05
CA ARG A 3 11.30 -4.84 12.99
C ARG A 3 12.00 -4.50 11.68
N THR A 4 12.61 -5.50 11.06
CA THR A 4 13.18 -5.38 9.72
C THR A 4 12.12 -5.80 8.70
N PHE A 5 11.96 -5.01 7.65
CA PHE A 5 11.10 -5.30 6.51
C PHE A 5 11.98 -5.29 5.26
N ASP A 6 11.70 -6.18 4.31
CA ASP A 6 12.40 -6.23 3.03
C ASP A 6 11.96 -5.06 2.14
N VAL A 7 10.69 -4.66 2.24
CA VAL A 7 10.14 -3.50 1.51
C VAL A 7 9.22 -2.70 2.42
N VAL A 8 9.39 -1.37 2.39
CA VAL A 8 8.47 -0.41 3.00
C VAL A 8 7.81 0.42 1.90
N ILE A 9 6.48 0.39 1.83
CA ILE A 9 5.66 1.14 0.88
C ILE A 9 5.07 2.35 1.60
N ILE A 10 5.30 3.55 1.07
CA ILE A 10 4.75 4.79 1.62
C ILE A 10 3.61 5.27 0.72
N GLY A 11 2.41 5.33 1.30
CA GLY A 11 1.16 5.66 0.62
C GLY A 11 0.33 4.43 0.30
N GLY A 12 -0.87 4.36 0.85
CA GLY A 12 -1.89 3.34 0.65
C GLY A 12 -2.95 3.74 -0.37
N GLY A 13 -2.59 4.50 -1.41
CA GLY A 13 -3.45 4.68 -2.58
C GLY A 13 -3.52 3.41 -3.45
N VAL A 14 -4.30 3.44 -4.53
CA VAL A 14 -4.51 2.29 -5.43
C VAL A 14 -3.19 1.66 -5.92
N VAL A 15 -2.18 2.50 -6.21
CA VAL A 15 -0.85 2.04 -6.66
C VAL A 15 -0.09 1.37 -5.52
N GLY A 16 -0.05 1.97 -4.33
CA GLY A 16 0.62 1.39 -3.17
C GLY A 16 0.01 0.04 -2.76
N CYS A 17 -1.32 -0.06 -2.78
CA CYS A 17 -2.04 -1.30 -2.56
C CYS A 17 -1.76 -2.35 -3.65
N ALA A 18 -1.71 -1.95 -4.93
CA ALA A 18 -1.39 -2.87 -6.02
C ALA A 18 0.04 -3.42 -5.91
N VAL A 19 1.01 -2.57 -5.54
CA VAL A 19 2.39 -2.99 -5.29
C VAL A 19 2.46 -3.93 -4.10
N ALA A 20 1.80 -3.61 -2.98
CA ALA A 20 1.73 -4.49 -1.81
C ALA A 20 1.12 -5.85 -2.16
N TRP A 21 0.03 -5.86 -2.92
CA TRP A 21 -0.63 -7.06 -3.39
C TRP A 21 0.28 -7.92 -4.28
N TYR A 22 0.99 -7.30 -5.23
CA TYR A 22 1.95 -8.02 -6.08
C TYR A 22 3.08 -8.62 -5.25
N LEU A 23 3.67 -7.83 -4.33
CA LEU A 23 4.77 -8.27 -3.47
C LEU A 23 4.35 -9.35 -2.46
N ALA A 24 3.08 -9.41 -2.07
CA ALA A 24 2.54 -10.44 -1.18
C ALA A 24 2.59 -11.87 -1.78
N HIS A 25 2.89 -12.02 -3.08
CA HIS A 25 3.06 -13.33 -3.72
C HIS A 25 4.47 -13.91 -3.55
N PHE A 26 5.39 -13.15 -2.94
CA PHE A 26 6.76 -13.57 -2.67
C PHE A 26 6.97 -13.78 -1.16
N ASP A 27 8.02 -14.51 -0.80
CA ASP A 27 8.43 -14.69 0.59
C ASP A 27 9.20 -13.44 1.10
N LEU A 28 8.46 -12.34 1.29
CA LEU A 28 8.97 -11.04 1.71
C LEU A 28 8.17 -10.49 2.89
N SER A 29 8.88 -9.92 3.87
CA SER A 29 8.30 -9.11 4.95
C SER A 29 8.06 -7.69 4.43
N ILE A 30 6.79 -7.33 4.21
CA ILE A 30 6.40 -6.03 3.67
C ILE A 30 5.63 -5.17 4.69
N LEU A 31 5.90 -3.86 4.69
CA LEU A 31 5.18 -2.87 5.49
C LEU A 31 4.59 -1.79 4.56
N LEU A 32 3.27 -1.60 4.60
CA LEU A 32 2.62 -0.45 3.96
C LEU A 32 2.23 0.58 5.02
N LEU A 33 2.61 1.83 4.81
CA LEU A 33 2.27 2.96 5.66
C LEU A 33 1.37 3.93 4.91
N GLU A 34 0.17 4.16 5.43
CA GLU A 34 -0.74 5.21 4.98
C GLU A 34 -0.88 6.24 6.11
N LYS A 35 -0.85 7.52 5.73
CA LYS A 35 -1.02 8.64 6.66
C LYS A 35 -2.47 8.75 7.13
N GLU A 36 -3.41 8.49 6.22
CA GLU A 36 -4.83 8.56 6.48
C GLU A 36 -5.34 7.35 7.30
N LYS A 37 -6.56 7.46 7.82
CA LYS A 37 -7.16 6.43 8.69
C LYS A 37 -7.42 5.09 7.99
N ASP A 38 -7.49 5.09 6.67
CA ASP A 38 -7.76 3.93 5.84
C ASP A 38 -7.03 4.08 4.49
N VAL A 39 -6.93 2.99 3.74
CA VAL A 39 -6.37 3.00 2.39
C VAL A 39 -7.29 3.77 1.43
N CYS A 40 -6.69 4.22 0.33
CA CYS A 40 -7.35 4.93 -0.75
C CYS A 40 -7.99 6.28 -0.37
N CYS A 41 -7.86 6.78 0.87
CA CYS A 41 -8.51 8.02 1.33
C CYS A 41 -8.19 9.30 0.52
N GLY A 42 -7.12 9.32 -0.28
CA GLY A 42 -6.78 10.42 -1.18
C GLY A 42 -7.45 10.35 -2.56
N VAL A 43 -6.67 10.65 -3.61
CA VAL A 43 -7.13 10.68 -5.03
C VAL A 43 -7.78 9.35 -5.44
N SER A 44 -7.30 8.23 -4.91
CA SER A 44 -7.85 6.91 -5.21
C SER A 44 -9.30 6.70 -4.76
N LYS A 45 -9.82 7.46 -3.79
CA LYS A 45 -11.25 7.41 -3.43
C LYS A 45 -12.09 8.38 -4.25
N ALA A 46 -11.49 9.48 -4.71
CA ALA A 46 -12.15 10.52 -5.48
C ALA A 46 -12.20 10.26 -6.99
N ASN A 47 -11.77 9.08 -7.45
CA ASN A 47 -11.81 8.70 -8.85
C ASN A 47 -13.24 8.23 -9.27
N THR A 48 -13.58 8.35 -10.55
CA THR A 48 -14.92 7.98 -11.07
C THR A 48 -15.13 6.47 -11.23
N GLY A 49 -14.10 5.65 -11.02
CA GLY A 49 -14.15 4.20 -11.17
C GLY A 49 -14.24 3.72 -12.62
N ILE A 50 -13.96 4.60 -13.58
CA ILE A 50 -13.98 4.29 -15.01
C ILE A 50 -12.59 3.80 -15.44
N LEU A 51 -12.57 2.66 -16.14
CA LEU A 51 -11.38 2.05 -16.74
C LEU A 51 -11.25 2.44 -18.21
#